data_AF-A0ABD2D5S4-F1
#
_entry.id   AF-A0ABD2D5S4-F1
#
_cell.length_a   1.000
_cell.length_b   1.000
_cell.length_c   1.000
_cell.angle_alpha   90.00
_cell.angle_beta   90.00
_cell.angle_gamma   90.00
#
_symmetry.space_group_name_H-M   'P 1'
#
loop_
_entity.id
_entity.type
_entity.pdbx_description
1 polymer ?
#
loop_
_entity_poly.entity_id
_entity_poly.type
_entity_poly.pdbx_seq_one_letter_code
_entity_poly.pdbx_strand_id
1 'polypeptide(L)'
;MAPAPPPAASFSPSEVQRRLAAGACWVRRGARLYDLTSFVRHHPGGEQLLRARAGQDIGADLDGPPHRHSANARRWLEEYYVGELQGDPQGSTETEAIASGETQETDSAIEPRFEAVDWDKDLVDWQKPLLWQVGHLGDKYDEWVHQPVTRPIRLFHSDLIEALSKTVWYSVPIIWVPLVLYLSWSYYRTLAQGNVRLFTSFTTEYSVQVPGSVFPGLFMLGMFLWSFLEYIIHRFLFHMKPPSDSCYLIMLHFVLHGQHHKAPFDGSRLVFPPVPASLVIACIYTLLRLILPEAVGGTVFAGGLLGYVLYDMTHYYLHFGSPHKGSYLYSMKTYHVKHHFAHQKSGFGISSKLWDYFFHTLILEEPHPKTQ
;
A
#
# COMPACT_ATOMS: atom_id res chain seq x y z
N MET A 1 17.99 1.10 -27.65
CA MET A 1 17.25 2.30 -28.09
C MET A 1 15.90 2.26 -27.42
N ALA A 2 15.64 3.14 -26.45
CA ALA A 2 14.29 3.37 -25.99
C ALA A 2 13.47 3.98 -27.15
N PRO A 3 12.19 3.64 -27.32
CA PRO A 3 11.32 4.40 -28.21
C PRO A 3 11.22 5.82 -27.65
N ALA A 4 11.25 6.82 -28.54
CA ALA A 4 10.99 8.21 -28.19
C ALA A 4 9.65 8.33 -27.42
N PRO A 5 9.48 9.33 -26.53
CA PRO A 5 8.17 9.61 -25.96
C PRO A 5 7.17 9.74 -27.11
N PRO A 6 5.98 9.12 -27.03
CA PRO A 6 5.00 9.25 -28.09
C PRO A 6 4.73 10.75 -28.28
N PRO A 7 4.77 11.28 -29.52
CA PRO A 7 4.33 12.65 -29.78
C PRO A 7 2.92 12.80 -29.19
N ALA A 8 2.61 13.96 -28.60
CA ALA A 8 1.30 14.23 -28.03
C ALA A 8 0.22 13.86 -29.06
N ALA A 9 -0.40 12.69 -28.90
CA ALA A 9 -1.24 12.12 -29.91
C ALA A 9 -2.56 12.88 -29.87
N SER A 10 -2.94 13.49 -30.97
CA SER A 10 -4.25 14.14 -31.08
C SER A 10 -5.29 13.09 -31.47
N PHE A 11 -6.35 12.94 -30.69
CA PHE A 11 -7.42 11.96 -30.94
C PHE A 11 -8.71 12.65 -31.37
N SER A 12 -9.38 12.12 -32.38
CA SER A 12 -10.71 12.60 -32.75
C SER A 12 -11.79 12.09 -31.78
N PRO A 13 -12.91 12.81 -31.57
CA PRO A 13 -14.03 12.32 -30.77
C PRO A 13 -14.56 10.95 -31.22
N SER A 14 -14.55 10.70 -32.53
CA SER A 14 -14.97 9.42 -33.12
C SER A 14 -14.05 8.26 -32.73
N GLU A 15 -12.75 8.52 -32.59
CA GLU A 15 -11.78 7.52 -32.16
C GLU A 15 -11.94 7.20 -30.67
N VAL A 16 -12.11 8.23 -29.84
CA VAL A 16 -12.39 8.05 -28.41
C VAL A 16 -13.65 7.22 -28.21
N GLN A 17 -14.75 7.55 -28.91
CA GLN A 17 -16.01 6.80 -28.82
C GLN A 17 -15.84 5.32 -29.22
N ARG A 18 -15.03 5.05 -30.25
CA ARG A 18 -14.74 3.68 -30.70
C ARG A 18 -13.98 2.89 -29.63
N ARG A 19 -13.01 3.51 -28.96
CA ARG A 19 -12.24 2.89 -27.87
C ARG A 19 -13.12 2.61 -26.65
N LEU A 20 -13.98 3.57 -26.29
CA LEU A 20 -14.96 3.39 -25.22
C LEU A 20 -15.92 2.22 -25.52
N ALA A 21 -16.42 2.14 -26.76
CA ALA A 21 -17.26 1.02 -27.21
C ALA A 21 -16.55 -0.33 -27.19
N ALA A 22 -15.23 -0.35 -27.38
CA ALA A 22 -14.39 -1.53 -27.24
C ALA A 22 -14.09 -1.91 -25.77
N GLY A 23 -14.61 -1.15 -24.80
CA GLY A 23 -14.47 -1.41 -23.38
C GLY A 23 -13.30 -0.70 -22.69
N ALA A 24 -12.61 0.22 -23.40
CA ALA A 24 -11.59 1.07 -22.78
C ALA A 24 -12.25 2.07 -21.81
N CYS A 25 -11.55 2.39 -20.72
CA CYS A 25 -11.99 3.38 -19.73
C CYS A 25 -11.15 4.64 -19.89
N TRP A 26 -11.47 5.45 -20.90
CA TRP A 26 -10.83 6.74 -21.11
C TRP A 26 -11.60 7.83 -20.40
N VAL A 27 -10.91 8.79 -19.79
CA VAL A 27 -11.51 9.97 -19.17
C VAL A 27 -10.81 11.22 -19.69
N ARG A 28 -11.46 12.39 -19.58
CA ARG A 28 -10.86 13.67 -19.98
C ARG A 28 -10.74 14.64 -18.80
N ARG A 29 -9.81 15.57 -18.92
CA ARG A 29 -9.73 16.77 -18.06
C ARG A 29 -9.42 17.95 -18.98
N GLY A 30 -10.44 18.74 -19.31
CA GLY A 30 -10.36 19.66 -20.45
C GLY A 30 -10.01 18.91 -21.73
N ALA A 31 -9.01 19.42 -22.46
CA ALA A 31 -8.53 18.82 -23.71
C ALA A 31 -7.69 17.54 -23.51
N ARG A 32 -7.20 17.24 -22.30
CA ARG A 32 -6.29 16.12 -22.04
C ARG A 32 -7.06 14.81 -21.87
N LEU A 33 -6.57 13.74 -22.49
CA LEU A 33 -7.14 12.39 -22.44
C LEU A 33 -6.24 11.45 -21.62
N TYR A 34 -6.88 10.61 -20.81
CA TYR A 34 -6.21 9.63 -19.96
C TYR A 34 -6.82 8.24 -20.16
N ASP A 35 -5.99 7.23 -20.39
CA ASP A 35 -6.42 5.84 -20.50
C ASP A 35 -6.29 5.13 -19.15
N LEU A 36 -7.40 5.04 -18.42
CA LEU A 36 -7.45 4.37 -17.12
C LEU A 36 -7.80 2.89 -17.22
N THR A 37 -7.86 2.29 -18.41
CA THR A 37 -8.34 0.91 -18.62
C THR A 37 -7.62 -0.11 -17.75
N SER A 38 -6.30 0.00 -17.62
CA SER A 38 -5.48 -0.86 -16.77
C SER A 38 -5.63 -0.54 -15.28
N PHE A 39 -5.98 0.69 -14.92
CA PHE A 39 -6.13 1.18 -13.55
C PHE A 39 -7.51 0.92 -12.95
N VAL A 40 -8.54 0.68 -13.76
CA VAL A 40 -9.94 0.52 -13.31
C VAL A 40 -10.07 -0.41 -12.09
N ARG A 41 -9.37 -1.56 -12.11
CA ARG A 41 -9.42 -2.56 -11.03
C ARG A 41 -8.69 -2.15 -9.75
N HIS A 42 -7.75 -1.22 -9.89
CA HIS A 42 -6.90 -0.71 -8.82
C HIS A 42 -7.48 0.55 -8.16
N HIS A 43 -8.52 1.15 -8.75
CA HIS A 43 -9.11 2.37 -8.26
C HIS A 43 -9.77 2.20 -6.87
N PRO A 44 -9.38 3.02 -5.88
CA PRO A 44 -9.89 2.93 -4.51
C PRO A 44 -11.40 3.06 -4.35
N GLY A 45 -12.03 3.93 -5.15
CA GLY A 45 -13.48 4.12 -5.15
C GLY A 45 -14.27 2.96 -5.76
N GLY A 46 -13.56 1.96 -6.30
CA GLY A 46 -14.13 0.80 -6.99
C GLY A 46 -14.18 0.99 -8.51
N GLU A 47 -14.16 -0.13 -9.22
CA GLU A 47 -14.18 -0.21 -10.68
C GLU A 47 -15.43 0.42 -11.30
N GLN A 48 -16.59 0.23 -10.67
CA GLN A 48 -17.87 0.73 -11.17
C GLN A 48 -17.90 2.26 -11.29
N LEU A 49 -17.24 2.98 -10.38
CA LEU A 49 -17.22 4.44 -10.39
C LEU A 49 -16.46 4.98 -11.61
N LEU A 50 -15.27 4.43 -11.88
CA LEU A 50 -14.47 4.84 -13.05
C LEU A 50 -15.17 4.47 -14.35
N ARG A 51 -15.74 3.26 -14.44
CA ARG A 51 -16.49 2.85 -15.64
C ARG A 51 -17.69 3.76 -15.92
N ALA A 52 -18.38 4.24 -14.88
CA ALA A 52 -19.49 5.18 -15.02
C ALA A 52 -19.05 6.58 -15.50
N ARG A 53 -17.76 6.92 -15.39
CA ARG A 53 -17.15 8.17 -15.84
C ARG A 53 -16.39 8.05 -17.17
N ALA A 54 -16.39 6.87 -17.79
CA ALA A 54 -15.74 6.67 -19.07
C ALA A 54 -16.33 7.61 -20.14
N GLY A 55 -15.47 8.36 -20.81
CA GLY A 55 -15.81 9.39 -21.80
C GLY A 55 -16.15 10.76 -21.24
N GLN A 56 -16.19 10.93 -19.91
CA GLN A 56 -16.60 12.19 -19.27
C GLN A 56 -15.39 13.03 -18.82
N ASP A 57 -15.65 14.33 -18.60
CA ASP A 57 -14.69 15.21 -17.93
C ASP A 57 -14.71 14.94 -16.43
N ILE A 58 -13.56 14.59 -15.88
CA ILE A 58 -13.39 14.29 -14.46
C ILE A 58 -12.78 15.46 -13.68
N GLY A 59 -12.57 16.64 -14.29
CA GLY A 59 -11.97 17.80 -13.61
C GLY A 59 -12.67 18.13 -12.30
N ALA A 60 -14.01 18.24 -12.33
CA ALA A 60 -14.81 18.47 -11.13
C ALA A 60 -14.83 17.25 -10.18
N ASP A 61 -14.86 16.02 -10.72
CA ASP A 61 -14.86 14.79 -9.90
C ASP A 61 -13.54 14.63 -9.10
N LEU A 62 -12.42 15.19 -9.58
CA LEU A 62 -11.14 15.18 -8.86
C LEU A 62 -11.17 16.07 -7.62
N ASP A 63 -11.90 17.17 -7.66
CA ASP A 63 -12.07 18.10 -6.54
C ASP A 63 -13.27 17.76 -5.66
N GLY A 64 -14.15 16.88 -6.15
CA GLY A 64 -15.31 16.31 -5.45
C GLY A 64 -16.61 17.09 -5.72
N PRO A 65 -17.76 16.57 -5.26
CA PRO A 65 -17.98 15.34 -4.48
C PRO A 65 -17.83 14.03 -5.30
N PRO A 66 -17.60 12.84 -4.68
CA PRO A 66 -17.75 12.55 -3.24
C PRO A 66 -16.52 12.86 -2.38
N HIS A 67 -15.30 12.84 -2.90
CA HIS A 67 -14.10 13.17 -2.13
C HIS A 67 -13.08 13.89 -3.01
N ARG A 68 -12.24 14.72 -2.39
CA ARG A 68 -11.16 15.41 -3.06
C ARG A 68 -9.94 14.50 -3.17
N HIS A 69 -9.38 14.41 -4.36
CA HIS A 69 -8.15 13.64 -4.61
C HIS A 69 -6.93 14.40 -4.06
N SER A 70 -5.91 13.67 -3.58
CA SER A 70 -4.66 14.25 -3.09
C SER A 70 -3.79 14.79 -4.23
N ALA A 71 -2.77 15.59 -3.91
CA ALA A 71 -1.78 16.02 -4.91
C ALA A 71 -1.07 14.82 -5.56
N ASN A 72 -0.76 13.79 -4.77
CA ASN A 72 -0.16 12.55 -5.27
C ASN A 72 -1.09 11.84 -6.27
N ALA A 73 -2.39 11.73 -5.97
CA ALA A 73 -3.36 11.13 -6.88
C ALA A 73 -3.47 11.90 -8.21
N ARG A 74 -3.42 13.24 -8.17
CA ARG A 74 -3.41 14.08 -9.40
C ARG A 74 -2.12 13.88 -10.20
N ARG A 75 -0.96 13.87 -9.54
CA ARG A 75 0.32 13.59 -10.21
C ARG A 75 0.35 12.18 -10.82
N TRP A 76 -0.31 11.22 -10.17
CA TRP A 76 -0.37 9.85 -10.66
C TRP A 76 -1.27 9.69 -11.89
N LEU A 77 -2.36 10.46 -11.98
CA LEU A 77 -3.21 10.50 -13.17
C LEU A 77 -2.39 10.80 -14.45
N GLU A 78 -1.34 11.61 -14.33
CA GLU A 78 -0.43 11.94 -15.42
C GLU A 78 0.32 10.73 -16.00
N GLU A 79 0.45 9.63 -15.25
CA GLU A 79 1.02 8.38 -15.79
C GLU A 79 0.14 7.76 -16.88
N TYR A 80 -1.15 8.08 -16.89
CA TYR A 80 -2.14 7.54 -17.82
C TYR A 80 -2.45 8.48 -18.99
N TYR A 81 -1.74 9.61 -19.10
CA TYR A 81 -1.93 10.56 -20.18
C TYR A 81 -1.58 9.93 -21.53
N VAL A 82 -2.52 10.01 -22.49
CA VAL A 82 -2.33 9.44 -23.83
C VAL A 82 -2.25 10.50 -24.93
N GLY A 83 -2.74 11.72 -24.68
CA GLY A 83 -2.75 12.79 -25.67
C GLY A 83 -3.89 13.77 -25.49
N GLU A 84 -4.22 14.53 -26.54
CA GLU A 84 -5.23 15.59 -26.51
C GLU A 84 -6.42 15.28 -27.42
N LEU A 85 -7.61 15.77 -27.05
CA LEU A 85 -8.82 15.67 -27.86
C LEU A 85 -8.84 16.79 -28.91
N GLN A 86 -8.98 16.42 -30.18
CA GLN A 86 -9.08 17.38 -31.27
C GLN A 86 -10.37 18.19 -31.19
N GLY A 87 -10.24 19.53 -31.24
CA GLY A 87 -11.35 20.45 -31.41
C GLY A 87 -12.01 20.93 -30.12
N ASP A 88 -11.36 20.82 -28.96
CA ASP A 88 -11.85 21.45 -27.73
C ASP A 88 -11.60 22.97 -27.78
N PRO A 89 -12.61 23.86 -27.80
CA PRO A 89 -12.43 25.29 -28.10
C PRO A 89 -11.76 26.12 -26.99
N GLN A 90 -11.04 25.52 -26.04
CA GLN A 90 -10.56 26.21 -24.84
C GLN A 90 -9.06 26.11 -24.56
N GLY A 91 -8.23 25.72 -25.53
CA GLY A 91 -6.78 25.64 -25.28
C GLY A 91 -5.89 25.63 -26.51
N SER A 92 -6.07 26.55 -27.45
CA SER A 92 -5.14 26.72 -28.57
C SER A 92 -4.94 28.17 -28.96
N THR A 93 -4.31 28.95 -28.08
CA THR A 93 -3.52 30.13 -28.49
C THR A 93 -2.70 30.57 -27.29
N GLU A 94 -1.41 30.27 -27.31
CA GLU A 94 -0.35 31.18 -26.88
C GLU A 94 1.00 30.55 -27.22
N THR A 95 1.30 30.53 -28.51
CA THR A 95 2.68 30.66 -28.99
C THR A 95 2.58 31.50 -30.26
N GLU A 96 3.28 32.63 -30.24
CA GLU A 96 3.43 33.65 -31.31
C GLU A 96 2.37 34.76 -31.41
N ALA A 97 2.57 35.83 -30.63
CA ALA A 97 2.43 37.21 -31.13
C ALA A 97 3.19 38.19 -30.22
N ILE A 98 4.39 38.59 -30.63
CA ILE A 98 5.03 39.82 -30.16
C ILE A 98 4.44 40.96 -30.98
N ALA A 99 3.65 41.85 -30.36
CA ALA A 99 3.65 43.31 -30.61
C ALA A 99 2.54 44.03 -29.81
N SER A 100 2.97 44.80 -28.80
CA SER A 100 2.42 46.10 -28.33
C SER A 100 0.92 46.29 -28.02
N GLY A 101 0.61 46.59 -26.75
CA GLY A 101 -0.59 47.31 -26.33
C GLY A 101 -0.91 47.14 -24.83
N GLU A 102 -0.86 48.23 -24.06
CA GLU A 102 -1.09 48.30 -22.61
C GLU A 102 -2.56 48.16 -22.18
N THR A 103 -2.76 47.72 -20.92
CA THR A 103 -3.96 47.75 -20.02
C THR A 103 -5.16 46.88 -20.43
N GLN A 104 -5.85 46.13 -19.55
CA GLN A 104 -6.16 46.31 -18.12
C GLN A 104 -6.60 44.96 -17.50
N GLU A 105 -6.37 44.79 -16.19
CA GLU A 105 -6.63 43.60 -15.36
C GLU A 105 -8.09 43.10 -15.37
N THR A 106 -8.28 41.79 -15.55
CA THR A 106 -9.33 41.02 -14.88
C THR A 106 -8.81 39.62 -14.55
N ASP A 107 -8.76 39.33 -13.25
CA ASP A 107 -8.25 38.11 -12.62
C ASP A 107 -9.12 36.88 -12.99
N SER A 108 -8.68 36.09 -13.98
CA SER A 108 -9.18 34.72 -14.18
C SER A 108 -8.17 33.76 -13.56
N ALA A 109 -8.57 33.10 -12.47
CA ALA A 109 -7.78 32.13 -11.74
C ALA A 109 -7.09 31.13 -12.69
N ILE A 110 -5.78 31.28 -12.82
CA ILE A 110 -4.90 30.37 -13.55
C ILE A 110 -4.99 29.02 -12.84
N GLU A 111 -5.67 28.04 -13.45
CA GLU A 111 -5.64 26.67 -12.96
C GLU A 111 -4.18 26.20 -12.93
N PRO A 112 -3.70 25.61 -11.81
CA PRO A 112 -2.35 25.09 -11.75
C PRO A 112 -2.22 23.94 -12.76
N ARG A 113 -1.51 24.23 -13.85
CA ARG A 113 -1.05 23.26 -14.82
C ARG A 113 -0.13 22.29 -14.07
N PHE A 114 -0.65 21.13 -13.71
CA PHE A 114 0.18 20.06 -13.13
C PHE A 114 1.22 19.70 -14.19
N GLU A 115 2.49 19.99 -13.91
CA GLU A 115 3.58 19.69 -14.83
C GLU A 115 3.51 18.20 -15.21
N ALA A 116 3.55 17.91 -16.51
CA ALA A 116 3.63 16.54 -16.99
C ALA A 116 4.83 15.88 -16.32
N VAL A 117 4.63 14.66 -15.80
CA VAL A 117 5.72 13.91 -15.17
C VAL A 117 6.80 13.69 -16.23
N ASP A 118 7.94 14.37 -16.09
CA ASP A 118 9.07 14.21 -16.98
C ASP A 118 9.74 12.86 -16.67
N TRP A 119 9.48 11.89 -17.56
CA TRP A 119 9.87 10.50 -17.43
C TRP A 119 11.40 10.29 -17.39
N ASP A 120 12.17 11.24 -17.92
CA ASP A 120 13.64 11.19 -18.01
C ASP A 120 14.33 11.99 -16.88
N LYS A 121 13.57 12.66 -16.00
CA LYS A 121 14.09 13.44 -14.86
C LYS A 121 13.83 12.80 -13.50
N ASP A 122 13.42 11.53 -13.45
CA ASP A 122 13.32 10.82 -12.17
C ASP A 122 14.71 10.72 -11.50
N LEU A 123 14.74 10.68 -10.18
CA LEU A 123 15.97 10.63 -9.40
C LEU A 123 16.71 9.29 -9.55
N VAL A 124 16.04 8.28 -10.12
CA VAL A 124 16.57 6.95 -10.37
C VAL A 124 16.35 6.52 -11.82
N ASP A 125 17.25 5.69 -12.34
CA ASP A 125 17.14 5.05 -13.63
C ASP A 125 16.36 3.72 -13.47
N TRP A 126 15.12 3.71 -13.95
CA TRP A 126 14.20 2.56 -13.91
C TRP A 126 14.62 1.40 -14.81
N GLN A 127 15.57 1.60 -15.73
CA GLN A 127 16.12 0.52 -16.57
C GLN A 127 17.20 -0.27 -15.82
N LYS A 128 17.68 0.26 -14.69
CA LYS A 128 18.69 -0.37 -13.84
C LYS A 128 18.09 -0.84 -12.50
N PRO A 129 18.74 -1.79 -11.82
CA PRO A 129 18.32 -2.20 -10.48
C PRO A 129 18.31 -1.05 -9.49
N LEU A 130 17.21 -0.92 -8.75
CA LEU A 130 16.91 0.27 -7.96
C LEU A 130 17.56 0.28 -6.58
N LEU A 131 17.82 -0.88 -5.97
CA LEU A 131 18.16 -0.94 -4.55
C LEU A 131 19.39 -0.07 -4.20
N TRP A 132 20.46 -0.19 -4.98
CA TRP A 132 21.67 0.63 -4.79
C TRP A 132 21.47 2.09 -5.17
N GLN A 133 20.68 2.39 -6.21
CA GLN A 133 20.39 3.78 -6.60
C GLN A 133 19.63 4.50 -5.49
N VAL A 134 18.62 3.83 -4.93
CA VAL A 134 17.77 4.33 -3.85
C VAL A 134 18.58 4.66 -2.60
N GLY A 135 19.56 3.82 -2.25
CA GLY A 135 20.47 4.08 -1.13
C GLY A 135 21.24 5.41 -1.24
N HIS A 136 21.45 5.92 -2.46
CA HIS A 136 22.18 7.17 -2.70
C HIS A 136 21.28 8.41 -2.84
N LEU A 137 19.97 8.28 -2.61
CA LEU A 137 19.04 9.42 -2.72
C LEU A 137 19.15 10.42 -1.55
N GLY A 138 19.70 9.99 -0.41
CA GLY A 138 19.89 10.82 0.78
C GLY A 138 18.61 11.54 1.20
N ASP A 139 18.67 12.87 1.33
CA ASP A 139 17.54 13.70 1.79
C ASP A 139 16.30 13.63 0.88
N LYS A 140 16.50 13.29 -0.41
CA LYS A 140 15.41 13.19 -1.39
C LYS A 140 14.61 11.90 -1.28
N TYR A 141 15.12 10.92 -0.53
CA TYR A 141 14.52 9.59 -0.43
C TYR A 141 13.10 9.62 0.12
N ASP A 142 12.89 10.34 1.23
CA ASP A 142 11.62 10.38 1.97
C ASP A 142 10.48 10.90 1.09
N GLU A 143 10.72 11.94 0.30
CA GLU A 143 9.71 12.45 -0.63
C GLU A 143 9.52 11.48 -1.82
N TRP A 144 10.61 10.96 -2.37
CA TRP A 144 10.59 10.11 -3.56
C TRP A 144 9.88 8.77 -3.35
N VAL A 145 10.08 8.13 -2.20
CA VAL A 145 9.51 6.79 -1.89
C VAL A 145 8.00 6.85 -1.70
N HIS A 146 7.50 8.00 -1.22
CA HIS A 146 6.11 8.27 -0.92
C HIS A 146 5.31 8.84 -2.10
N GLN A 147 5.91 8.85 -3.29
CA GLN A 147 5.28 9.19 -4.56
C GLN A 147 5.02 7.91 -5.36
N PRO A 148 3.80 7.33 -5.28
CA PRO A 148 3.51 6.04 -5.88
C PRO A 148 3.60 6.05 -7.41
N VAL A 149 3.95 4.91 -7.98
CA VAL A 149 4.04 4.67 -9.42
C VAL A 149 3.43 3.32 -9.77
N THR A 150 3.09 3.12 -11.04
CA THR A 150 2.59 1.82 -11.56
C THR A 150 3.66 0.96 -12.25
N ARG A 151 4.93 1.30 -12.07
CA ARG A 151 6.05 0.66 -12.77
C ARG A 151 6.56 -0.57 -12.01
N PRO A 152 6.99 -1.64 -12.70
CA PRO A 152 7.63 -2.77 -12.05
C PRO A 152 8.96 -2.36 -11.40
N ILE A 153 9.18 -2.82 -10.17
CA ILE A 153 10.44 -2.59 -9.45
C ILE A 153 11.38 -3.77 -9.69
N ARG A 154 12.57 -3.48 -10.19
CA ARG A 154 13.71 -4.40 -10.17
C ARG A 154 14.69 -3.98 -9.08
N LEU A 155 14.99 -4.85 -8.12
CA LEU A 155 15.89 -4.54 -7.01
C LEU A 155 17.34 -4.93 -7.31
N PHE A 156 17.56 -6.06 -7.98
CA PHE A 156 18.89 -6.66 -8.13
C PHE A 156 19.32 -6.86 -9.58
N HIS A 157 20.64 -6.87 -9.82
CA HIS A 157 21.20 -7.20 -11.15
C HIS A 157 20.97 -8.66 -11.52
N SER A 158 21.17 -9.58 -10.57
CA SER A 158 21.00 -11.02 -10.79
C SER A 158 19.53 -11.41 -10.88
N ASP A 159 19.16 -12.13 -11.94
CA ASP A 159 17.80 -12.66 -12.11
C ASP A 159 17.41 -13.64 -11.00
N LEU A 160 18.39 -14.39 -10.46
CA LEU A 160 18.14 -15.31 -9.35
C LEU A 160 17.76 -14.56 -8.07
N ILE A 161 18.55 -13.55 -7.69
CA ILE A 161 18.28 -12.77 -6.47
C ILE A 161 17.00 -11.93 -6.64
N GLU A 162 16.77 -11.41 -7.83
CA GLU A 162 15.54 -10.71 -8.19
C GLU A 162 14.31 -11.63 -8.03
N ALA A 163 14.39 -12.87 -8.52
CA ALA A 163 13.32 -13.86 -8.37
C ALA A 163 13.06 -14.21 -6.88
N LEU A 164 14.11 -14.35 -6.07
CA LEU A 164 13.99 -14.59 -4.62
C LEU A 164 13.39 -13.41 -3.85
N SER A 165 13.45 -12.19 -4.41
CA SER A 165 12.84 -11.01 -3.82
C SER A 165 11.34 -10.87 -4.11
N LYS A 166 10.78 -11.72 -4.99
CA LYS A 166 9.37 -11.71 -5.40
C LYS A 166 8.61 -12.80 -4.65
N THR A 167 7.53 -12.41 -3.99
CA THR A 167 6.73 -13.31 -3.17
C THR A 167 5.27 -13.28 -3.62
N VAL A 168 4.75 -14.44 -4.01
CA VAL A 168 3.33 -14.62 -4.35
C VAL A 168 2.49 -14.74 -3.08
N TRP A 169 1.30 -14.13 -3.06
CA TRP A 169 0.46 -14.05 -1.86
C TRP A 169 0.15 -15.42 -1.24
N TYR A 170 -0.14 -16.43 -2.05
CA TYR A 170 -0.52 -17.77 -1.56
C TYR A 170 0.64 -18.52 -0.91
N SER A 171 1.89 -18.07 -1.07
CA SER A 171 3.03 -18.68 -0.38
C SER A 171 2.92 -18.53 1.15
N VAL A 172 2.38 -17.41 1.62
CA VAL A 172 2.18 -17.13 3.05
C VAL A 172 1.28 -18.18 3.70
N PRO A 173 0.02 -18.39 3.27
CA PRO A 173 -0.83 -19.41 3.89
C PRO A 173 -0.29 -20.83 3.68
N ILE A 174 0.29 -21.15 2.51
CA ILE A 174 0.86 -22.49 2.26
C ILE A 174 1.97 -22.85 3.24
N ILE A 175 2.83 -21.90 3.59
CA ILE A 175 3.97 -22.14 4.49
C ILE A 175 3.50 -22.10 5.95
N TRP A 176 2.74 -21.08 6.33
CA TRP A 176 2.50 -20.78 7.74
C TRP A 176 1.27 -21.47 8.32
N VAL A 177 0.21 -21.72 7.54
CA VAL A 177 -1.00 -22.38 8.07
C VAL A 177 -0.72 -23.81 8.54
N PRO A 178 0.01 -24.67 7.78
CA PRO A 178 0.37 -26.00 8.29
C PRO A 178 1.17 -25.94 9.59
N LEU A 179 2.08 -24.97 9.72
CA LEU A 179 2.84 -24.76 10.95
C LEU A 179 1.94 -24.34 12.12
N VAL A 180 1.02 -23.39 11.90
CA VAL A 180 0.01 -22.99 12.90
C VAL A 180 -0.80 -24.20 13.36
N LEU A 181 -1.29 -25.03 12.43
CA LEU A 181 -2.09 -26.21 12.74
C LEU A 181 -1.29 -27.25 13.56
N TYR A 182 -0.06 -27.54 13.13
CA TYR A 182 0.82 -28.46 13.83
C TYR A 182 1.15 -27.99 15.24
N LEU A 183 1.56 -26.73 15.41
CA LEU A 183 1.89 -26.16 16.71
C LEU A 183 0.66 -26.10 17.62
N SER A 184 -0.49 -25.70 17.08
CA SER A 184 -1.76 -25.69 17.82
C SER A 184 -2.11 -27.07 18.35
N TRP A 185 -2.05 -28.10 17.51
CA TRP A 185 -2.29 -29.48 17.91
C TRP A 185 -1.29 -29.97 18.95
N SER A 186 0.01 -29.71 18.73
CA SER A 186 1.10 -30.13 19.62
C SER A 186 0.95 -29.52 21.03
N TYR A 187 0.77 -28.20 21.11
CA TYR A 187 0.66 -27.52 22.41
C TYR A 187 -0.67 -27.77 23.11
N TYR A 188 -1.77 -27.96 22.36
CA TYR A 188 -3.03 -28.43 22.95
C TYR A 188 -2.85 -29.78 23.63
N ARG A 189 -2.17 -30.74 22.98
CA ARG A 189 -1.87 -32.06 23.58
C ARG A 189 -1.04 -31.93 24.85
N THR A 190 -0.04 -31.06 24.85
CA THR A 190 0.81 -30.83 26.03
C THR A 190 0.02 -30.19 27.18
N LEU A 191 -0.85 -29.22 26.92
CA LEU A 191 -1.73 -28.63 27.94
C LEU A 191 -2.77 -29.63 28.47
N ALA A 192 -3.32 -30.47 27.58
CA ALA A 192 -4.33 -31.47 27.93
C ALA A 192 -3.79 -32.58 28.86
N GLN A 193 -2.48 -32.82 28.88
CA GLN A 193 -1.85 -33.73 29.84
C GLN A 193 -1.90 -33.21 31.29
N GLY A 194 -2.20 -31.92 31.50
CA GLY A 194 -2.36 -31.33 32.85
C GLY A 194 -1.05 -31.11 33.62
N ASN A 195 0.11 -31.39 33.02
CA ASN A 195 1.41 -31.29 33.67
C ASN A 195 2.07 -29.90 33.54
N VAL A 196 1.42 -28.97 32.83
CA VAL A 196 1.96 -27.62 32.61
C VAL A 196 1.68 -26.75 33.83
N ARG A 197 2.73 -26.12 34.35
CA ARG A 197 2.66 -25.22 35.51
C ARG A 197 3.38 -23.91 35.22
N LEU A 198 2.81 -22.80 35.67
CA LEU A 198 3.45 -21.49 35.69
C LEU A 198 4.39 -21.39 36.90
N PHE A 199 5.38 -20.50 36.80
CA PHE A 199 6.32 -20.11 37.86
C PHE A 199 7.24 -21.20 38.42
N THR A 200 7.23 -22.41 37.86
CA THR A 200 8.13 -23.50 38.26
C THR A 200 9.61 -23.14 38.17
N SER A 201 9.98 -22.23 37.28
CA SER A 201 11.35 -21.70 37.17
C SER A 201 11.76 -20.81 38.35
N PHE A 202 10.82 -20.26 39.11
CA PHE A 202 11.06 -19.31 40.21
C PHE A 202 10.74 -19.90 41.59
N THR A 203 9.69 -20.71 41.70
CA THR A 203 9.27 -21.34 42.96
C THR A 203 8.43 -22.59 42.71
N THR A 204 8.61 -23.61 43.55
CA THR A 204 7.79 -24.84 43.55
C THR A 204 6.56 -24.72 44.45
N GLU A 205 6.54 -23.78 45.38
CA GLU A 205 5.47 -23.66 46.40
C GLU A 205 4.21 -22.98 45.85
N TYR A 206 4.37 -22.05 44.91
CA TYR A 206 3.26 -21.27 44.32
C TYR A 206 3.02 -21.60 42.84
N SER A 207 3.40 -22.80 42.39
CA SER A 207 3.22 -23.19 40.99
C SER A 207 1.73 -23.32 40.64
N VAL A 208 1.27 -22.57 39.64
CA VAL A 208 -0.13 -22.58 39.20
C VAL A 208 -0.29 -23.55 38.03
N GLN A 209 -1.21 -24.52 38.15
CA GLN A 209 -1.50 -25.45 37.06
C GLN A 209 -2.24 -24.75 35.92
N VAL A 210 -1.83 -25.03 34.68
CA VAL A 210 -2.46 -24.48 33.47
C VAL A 210 -3.32 -25.58 32.84
N PRO A 211 -4.66 -25.52 32.98
CA PRO A 211 -5.53 -26.55 32.42
C PRO A 211 -5.65 -26.43 30.90
N GLY A 212 -5.91 -27.54 30.21
CA GLY A 212 -6.12 -27.56 28.75
C GLY A 212 -7.21 -26.59 28.24
N SER A 213 -8.19 -26.27 29.09
CA SER A 213 -9.28 -25.35 28.77
C SER A 213 -8.85 -23.90 28.50
N VAL A 214 -7.64 -23.48 28.94
CA VAL A 214 -7.15 -22.12 28.65
C VAL A 214 -6.59 -21.96 27.24
N PHE A 215 -6.43 -23.05 26.48
CA PHE A 215 -5.86 -23.03 25.14
C PHE A 215 -6.50 -21.98 24.22
N PRO A 216 -7.85 -21.91 24.07
CA PRO A 216 -8.48 -20.90 23.20
C PRO A 216 -8.19 -19.47 23.65
N GLY A 217 -8.14 -19.22 24.96
CA GLY A 217 -7.84 -17.90 25.52
C GLY A 217 -6.41 -17.46 25.23
N LEU A 218 -5.43 -18.35 25.42
CA LEU A 218 -4.02 -18.09 25.09
C LEU A 218 -3.80 -17.90 23.59
N PHE A 219 -4.51 -18.68 22.76
CA PHE A 219 -4.44 -18.55 21.31
C PHE A 219 -4.99 -17.20 20.84
N MET A 220 -6.17 -16.80 21.35
CA MET A 220 -6.76 -15.49 21.07
C MET A 220 -5.91 -14.34 21.60
N LEU A 221 -5.26 -14.51 22.76
CA LEU A 221 -4.28 -13.55 23.27
C LEU A 221 -3.12 -13.38 22.29
N GLY A 222 -2.61 -14.48 21.72
CA GLY A 222 -1.60 -14.43 20.66
C GLY A 222 -2.02 -13.60 19.45
N MET A 223 -3.23 -13.85 18.94
CA MET A 223 -3.78 -13.06 17.83
C MET A 223 -3.96 -11.57 18.19
N PHE A 224 -4.40 -11.28 19.41
CA PHE A 224 -4.54 -9.91 19.90
C PHE A 224 -3.19 -9.20 20.02
N LEU A 225 -2.18 -9.87 20.58
CA LEU A 225 -0.80 -9.35 20.66
C LEU A 225 -0.20 -9.12 19.28
N TRP A 226 -0.50 -9.99 18.30
CA TRP A 226 -0.11 -9.74 16.92
C TRP A 226 -0.69 -8.42 16.39
N SER A 227 -1.98 -8.13 16.63
CA SER A 227 -2.58 -6.86 16.16
C SER A 227 -1.86 -5.62 16.71
N PHE A 228 -1.33 -5.72 17.94
CA PHE A 228 -0.51 -4.66 18.53
C PHE A 228 0.88 -4.59 17.87
N LEU A 229 1.51 -5.76 17.66
CA LEU A 229 2.81 -5.84 17.00
C LEU A 229 2.75 -5.33 15.55
N GLU A 230 1.68 -5.64 14.80
CA GLU A 230 1.36 -5.07 13.50
C GLU A 230 1.43 -3.55 13.55
N TYR A 231 0.72 -2.92 14.49
CA TYR A 231 0.70 -1.47 14.64
C TYR A 231 2.10 -0.90 14.92
N ILE A 232 2.84 -1.52 15.86
CA ILE A 232 4.18 -1.07 16.23
C ILE A 232 5.17 -1.20 15.06
N ILE A 233 5.17 -2.35 14.38
CA ILE A 233 6.04 -2.57 13.21
C ILE A 233 5.68 -1.60 12.10
N HIS A 234 4.39 -1.45 11.78
CA HIS A 234 3.96 -0.58 10.70
C HIS A 234 4.32 0.88 10.99
N ARG A 235 4.06 1.37 12.21
CA ARG A 235 4.34 2.76 12.58
C ARG A 235 5.83 3.07 12.74
N PHE A 236 6.57 2.24 13.48
CA PHE A 236 7.92 2.60 13.93
C PHE A 236 9.04 1.98 13.11
N LEU A 237 8.80 0.86 12.42
CA LEU A 237 9.80 0.21 11.57
C LEU A 237 9.53 0.48 10.09
N PHE A 238 8.30 0.27 9.63
CA PHE A 238 7.94 0.43 8.22
C PHE A 238 7.78 1.88 7.78
N HIS A 239 7.42 2.78 8.72
CA HIS A 239 7.38 4.24 8.50
C HIS A 239 8.51 4.97 9.24
N MET A 240 9.64 4.29 9.49
CA MET A 240 10.82 4.95 10.02
C MET A 240 11.38 5.93 8.99
N LYS A 241 11.85 7.11 9.42
CA LYS A 241 12.61 8.01 8.56
C LYS A 241 14.10 7.65 8.67
N PRO A 242 14.71 6.97 7.67
CA PRO A 242 16.12 6.62 7.75
C PRO A 242 16.99 7.90 7.72
N PRO A 243 18.13 7.92 8.42
CA PRO A 243 19.12 8.99 8.30
C PRO A 243 19.58 9.13 6.84
N SER A 244 19.64 10.37 6.34
CA SER A 244 19.96 10.65 4.93
C SER A 244 21.42 10.39 4.56
N ASP A 245 22.30 10.32 5.55
CA ASP A 245 23.71 9.95 5.42
C ASP A 245 23.93 8.43 5.37
N SER A 246 22.91 7.62 5.69
CA SER A 246 23.03 6.16 5.75
C SER A 246 22.39 5.46 4.56
N CYS A 247 23.23 5.18 3.55
CA CYS A 247 22.83 4.41 2.36
C CYS A 247 22.19 3.07 2.72
N TYR A 248 22.77 2.32 3.66
CA TYR A 248 22.24 1.01 4.05
C TYR A 248 20.90 1.07 4.79
N LEU A 249 20.65 2.08 5.61
CA LEU A 249 19.35 2.22 6.29
C LEU A 249 18.26 2.65 5.31
N ILE A 250 18.58 3.48 4.32
CA ILE A 250 17.67 3.82 3.23
C ILE A 250 17.32 2.56 2.42
N MET A 251 18.31 1.75 2.05
CA MET A 251 18.11 0.47 1.35
C MET A 251 17.24 -0.48 2.18
N LEU A 252 17.51 -0.59 3.49
CA LEU A 252 16.75 -1.45 4.40
C LEU A 252 15.29 -1.00 4.48
N HIS A 253 15.03 0.30 4.70
CA HIS A 253 13.66 0.84 4.69
C HIS A 253 12.94 0.55 3.36
N PHE A 254 13.65 0.72 2.23
CA PHE A 254 13.07 0.47 0.92
C PHE A 254 12.64 -0.99 0.75
N VAL A 255 13.46 -1.95 1.18
CA VAL A 255 13.12 -3.38 1.10
C VAL A 255 12.02 -3.75 2.09
N LEU A 256 11.99 -3.17 3.28
CA LEU A 256 10.99 -3.51 4.30
C LEU A 256 9.58 -3.00 3.95
N HIS A 257 9.47 -1.76 3.47
CA HIS A 257 8.15 -1.17 3.20
C HIS A 257 8.15 -0.08 2.11
N GLY A 258 9.27 0.62 1.88
CA GLY A 258 9.32 1.70 0.91
C GLY A 258 8.99 1.27 -0.52
N GLN A 259 9.40 0.07 -0.95
CA GLN A 259 9.04 -0.47 -2.26
C GLN A 259 7.52 -0.66 -2.43
N HIS A 260 6.82 -0.97 -1.33
CA HIS A 260 5.37 -1.15 -1.33
C HIS A 260 4.65 0.20 -1.46
N HIS A 261 5.08 1.23 -0.74
CA HIS A 261 4.55 2.60 -0.96
C HIS A 261 4.88 3.14 -2.35
N LYS A 262 6.07 2.80 -2.87
CA LYS A 262 6.49 3.24 -4.20
C LYS A 262 5.72 2.55 -5.32
N ALA A 263 5.49 1.25 -5.23
CA ALA A 263 4.74 0.47 -6.22
C ALA A 263 3.62 -0.35 -5.55
N PRO A 264 2.52 0.29 -5.10
CA PRO A 264 1.48 -0.35 -4.28
C PRO A 264 0.65 -1.41 -5.02
N PHE A 265 0.81 -1.53 -6.35
CA PHE A 265 0.15 -2.54 -7.16
C PHE A 265 1.09 -3.61 -7.71
N ASP A 266 2.36 -3.63 -7.28
CA ASP A 266 3.23 -4.79 -7.52
C ASP A 266 2.83 -5.92 -6.57
N GLY A 267 1.97 -6.83 -7.04
CA GLY A 267 1.49 -7.96 -6.26
C GLY A 267 2.58 -8.94 -5.83
N SER A 268 3.79 -8.86 -6.42
CA SER A 268 4.92 -9.70 -6.04
C SER A 268 5.79 -9.09 -4.94
N ARG A 269 5.54 -7.82 -4.56
CA ARG A 269 6.34 -7.04 -3.61
C ARG A 269 5.51 -6.45 -2.46
N LEU A 270 4.38 -7.08 -2.15
CA LEU A 270 3.49 -6.67 -1.06
C LEU A 270 3.67 -7.54 0.19
N VAL A 271 3.48 -8.85 0.06
CA VAL A 271 3.53 -9.78 1.20
C VAL A 271 4.98 -9.97 1.68
N PHE A 272 5.15 -10.23 2.98
CA PHE A 272 6.49 -10.31 3.55
C PHE A 272 7.18 -11.62 3.14
N PRO A 273 8.39 -11.60 2.54
CA PRO A 273 9.02 -12.80 2.03
C PRO A 273 9.29 -13.85 3.13
N PRO A 274 8.96 -15.15 2.93
CA PRO A 274 9.02 -16.17 3.98
C PRO A 274 10.40 -16.37 4.62
N VAL A 275 11.49 -16.20 3.87
CA VAL A 275 12.85 -16.42 4.37
C VAL A 275 13.23 -15.34 5.41
N PRO A 276 13.18 -14.02 5.10
CA PRO A 276 13.27 -12.97 6.10
C PRO A 276 12.24 -13.09 7.23
N ALA A 277 10.99 -13.44 6.90
CA ALA A 277 9.93 -13.64 7.91
C ALA A 277 10.33 -14.70 8.94
N SER A 278 10.92 -15.82 8.49
CA SER A 278 11.35 -16.91 9.34
C SER A 278 12.35 -16.47 10.41
N LEU A 279 13.25 -15.53 10.10
CA LEU A 279 14.22 -15.00 11.06
C LEU A 279 13.52 -14.22 12.19
N VAL A 280 12.57 -13.36 11.83
CA VAL A 280 11.79 -12.57 12.80
C VAL A 280 10.89 -13.49 13.63
N ILE A 281 10.21 -14.43 12.97
CA ILE A 281 9.33 -15.42 13.60
C ILE A 281 10.12 -16.31 14.58
N ALA A 282 11.31 -16.78 14.20
CA ALA A 282 12.19 -17.56 15.07
C ALA A 282 12.66 -16.74 16.29
N CYS A 283 12.99 -15.47 16.10
CA CYS A 283 13.35 -14.56 17.20
C CYS A 283 12.19 -14.42 18.20
N ILE A 284 10.96 -14.15 17.72
CA ILE A 284 9.76 -14.04 18.56
C ILE A 284 9.48 -15.36 19.27
N TYR A 285 9.58 -16.50 18.57
CA TYR A 285 9.41 -17.81 19.17
C TYR A 285 10.40 -18.04 20.32
N THR A 286 11.69 -17.82 20.08
CA THR A 286 12.72 -17.98 21.11
C THR A 286 12.48 -17.05 22.31
N LEU A 287 12.10 -15.78 22.09
CA LEU A 287 11.76 -14.87 23.19
C LEU A 287 10.60 -15.38 24.03
N LEU A 288 9.52 -15.85 23.41
CA LEU A 288 8.38 -16.43 24.12
C LEU A 288 8.78 -17.67 24.91
N ARG A 289 9.67 -18.50 24.36
CA ARG A 289 10.20 -19.71 25.03
C ARG A 289 11.13 -19.42 26.20
N LEU A 290 11.77 -18.25 26.25
CA LEU A 290 12.61 -17.82 27.37
C LEU A 290 11.78 -17.27 28.53
N ILE A 291 10.61 -16.70 28.25
CA ILE A 291 9.78 -15.98 29.25
C ILE A 291 8.63 -16.85 29.76
N LEU A 292 8.08 -17.73 28.92
CA LEU A 292 6.88 -18.52 29.23
C LEU A 292 7.18 -20.03 29.17
N PRO A 293 6.46 -20.85 29.97
CA PRO A 293 6.53 -22.29 29.82
C PRO A 293 6.19 -22.73 28.39
N GLU A 294 6.86 -23.79 27.94
CA GLU A 294 6.77 -24.37 26.60
C GLU A 294 5.40 -24.27 25.96
N ALA A 295 4.40 -24.89 26.59
CA ALA A 295 3.07 -24.99 26.02
C ALA A 295 2.30 -23.67 26.06
N VAL A 296 2.58 -22.79 27.03
CA VAL A 296 1.94 -21.47 27.14
C VAL A 296 2.50 -20.55 26.06
N GLY A 297 3.83 -20.39 26.02
CA GLY A 297 4.51 -19.58 25.02
C GLY A 297 4.27 -20.07 23.61
N GLY A 298 4.29 -21.39 23.40
CA GLY A 298 3.95 -22.03 22.14
C GLY A 298 2.52 -21.79 21.68
N THR A 299 1.53 -21.81 22.59
CA THR A 299 0.12 -21.51 22.24
C THR A 299 -0.07 -20.05 21.84
N VAL A 300 0.52 -19.12 22.61
CA VAL A 300 0.50 -17.67 22.30
C VAL A 300 1.19 -17.42 20.96
N PHE A 301 2.32 -18.06 20.72
CA PHE A 301 3.04 -17.97 19.44
C PHE A 301 2.19 -18.48 18.27
N ALA A 302 1.54 -19.63 18.38
CA ALA A 302 0.69 -20.18 17.33
C ALA A 302 -0.47 -19.22 16.96
N GLY A 303 -1.10 -18.62 17.98
CA GLY A 303 -2.11 -17.58 17.79
C GLY A 303 -1.56 -16.33 17.11
N GLY A 304 -0.40 -15.85 17.55
CA GLY A 304 0.28 -14.70 16.93
C GLY A 304 0.68 -14.94 15.49
N LEU A 305 1.15 -16.15 15.17
CA LEU A 305 1.50 -16.55 13.80
C LEU A 305 0.26 -16.61 12.90
N LEU A 306 -0.89 -17.08 13.40
CA LEU A 306 -2.14 -16.98 12.65
C LEU A 306 -2.55 -15.51 12.45
N GLY A 307 -2.39 -14.66 13.48
CA GLY A 307 -2.58 -13.23 13.37
C GLY A 307 -1.77 -12.62 12.23
N TYR A 308 -0.49 -12.98 12.11
CA TYR A 308 0.38 -12.58 11.00
C TYR A 308 -0.14 -13.00 9.63
N VAL A 309 -0.54 -14.27 9.48
CA VAL A 309 -1.10 -14.75 8.21
C VAL A 309 -2.35 -13.95 7.84
N LEU A 310 -3.25 -13.73 8.80
CA LEU A 310 -4.47 -12.97 8.57
C LEU A 310 -4.19 -11.51 8.21
N TYR A 311 -3.22 -10.88 8.88
CA TYR A 311 -2.74 -9.54 8.56
C TYR A 311 -2.26 -9.46 7.11
N ASP A 312 -1.36 -10.34 6.69
CA ASP A 312 -0.72 -10.23 5.38
C ASP A 312 -1.71 -10.54 4.25
N MET A 313 -2.63 -11.48 4.48
CA MET A 313 -3.73 -11.76 3.56
C MET A 313 -4.76 -10.63 3.51
N THR A 314 -5.06 -9.99 4.64
CA THR A 314 -5.91 -8.80 4.68
C THR A 314 -5.25 -7.69 3.89
N HIS A 315 -3.97 -7.39 4.15
CA HIS A 315 -3.19 -6.36 3.47
C HIS A 315 -3.22 -6.56 1.95
N TYR A 316 -2.92 -7.77 1.49
CA TYR A 316 -2.97 -8.11 0.07
C TYR A 316 -4.38 -7.93 -0.51
N TYR A 317 -5.41 -8.38 0.21
CA TYR A 317 -6.80 -8.22 -0.23
C TYR A 317 -7.26 -6.76 -0.28
N LEU A 318 -6.76 -5.88 0.60
CA LEU A 318 -7.09 -4.45 0.56
C LEU A 318 -6.54 -3.79 -0.72
N HIS A 319 -5.39 -4.24 -1.25
CA HIS A 319 -4.84 -3.73 -2.50
C HIS A 319 -5.49 -4.33 -3.75
N PHE A 320 -5.69 -5.65 -3.78
CA PHE A 320 -6.06 -6.37 -5.00
C PHE A 320 -7.51 -6.90 -5.02
N GLY A 321 -8.17 -6.94 -3.88
CA GLY A 321 -9.56 -7.38 -3.75
C GLY A 321 -10.57 -6.27 -4.07
N SER A 322 -11.81 -6.68 -4.32
CA SER A 322 -12.95 -5.77 -4.54
C SER A 322 -14.03 -6.02 -3.47
N PRO A 323 -13.82 -5.53 -2.23
CA PRO A 323 -14.79 -5.72 -1.15
C PRO A 323 -16.10 -4.98 -1.46
N HIS A 324 -17.22 -5.57 -1.05
CA HIS A 324 -18.55 -4.99 -1.27
C HIS A 324 -18.71 -3.66 -0.52
N LYS A 325 -19.31 -2.66 -1.18
CA LYS A 325 -19.54 -1.33 -0.58
C LYS A 325 -20.34 -1.45 0.73
N GLY A 326 -19.90 -0.75 1.77
CA GLY A 326 -20.51 -0.81 3.10
C GLY A 326 -20.04 -1.97 4.00
N SER A 327 -19.24 -2.92 3.47
CA SER A 327 -18.61 -3.94 4.31
C SER A 327 -17.44 -3.36 5.14
N TYR A 328 -17.07 -4.08 6.21
CA TYR A 328 -15.88 -3.74 7.00
C TYR A 328 -14.61 -3.65 6.14
N LEU A 329 -14.38 -4.65 5.28
CA LEU A 329 -13.21 -4.68 4.39
C LEU A 329 -13.21 -3.56 3.36
N TYR A 330 -14.38 -3.05 2.95
CA TYR A 330 -14.47 -1.86 2.10
C TYR A 330 -14.05 -0.59 2.86
N SER A 331 -14.47 -0.45 4.13
CA SER A 331 -14.00 0.64 5.00
C SER A 331 -12.49 0.55 5.22
N MET A 332 -11.97 -0.66 5.51
CA MET A 332 -10.52 -0.87 5.69
C MET A 332 -9.73 -0.62 4.41
N LYS A 333 -10.25 -1.02 3.23
CA LYS A 333 -9.62 -0.73 1.94
C LYS A 333 -9.52 0.78 1.73
N THR A 334 -10.63 1.50 1.93
CA THR A 334 -10.66 2.96 1.80
C THR A 334 -9.69 3.62 2.77
N TYR A 335 -9.65 3.15 4.01
CA TYR A 335 -8.76 3.65 5.06
C TYR A 335 -7.28 3.43 4.72
N HIS A 336 -6.91 2.23 4.28
CA HIS A 336 -5.53 1.88 3.91
C HIS A 336 -5.06 2.58 2.64
N VAL A 337 -5.94 2.75 1.64
CA VAL A 337 -5.63 3.59 0.48
C VAL A 337 -5.33 5.02 0.94
N LYS A 338 -6.15 5.61 1.82
CA LYS A 338 -5.90 6.97 2.30
C LYS A 338 -4.54 7.07 2.98
N HIS A 339 -4.12 6.05 3.72
CA HIS A 339 -2.77 5.97 4.27
C HIS A 339 -1.70 6.06 3.17
N HIS A 340 -1.82 5.29 2.08
CA HIS A 340 -0.89 5.34 0.95
C HIS A 340 -0.80 6.70 0.24
N PHE A 341 -1.96 7.32 -0.05
CA PHE A 341 -2.02 8.43 -1.02
C PHE A 341 -2.26 9.81 -0.40
N ALA A 342 -2.70 9.90 0.87
CA ALA A 342 -3.08 11.17 1.49
C ALA A 342 -2.50 11.38 2.89
N HIS A 343 -2.45 10.33 3.72
CA HIS A 343 -2.15 10.44 5.15
C HIS A 343 -1.13 9.39 5.60
N GLN A 344 0.09 9.43 5.06
CA GLN A 344 1.14 8.45 5.33
C GLN A 344 1.58 8.39 6.81
N LYS A 345 1.37 9.48 7.56
CA LYS A 345 1.66 9.57 9.01
C LYS A 345 0.49 9.13 9.90
N SER A 346 -0.53 8.49 9.35
CA SER A 346 -1.74 8.05 10.06
C SER A 346 -2.29 6.78 9.42
N GLY A 347 -3.14 6.02 10.10
CA GLY A 347 -3.72 4.80 9.57
C GLY A 347 -2.75 3.63 9.49
N PHE A 348 -2.06 3.35 10.60
CA PHE A 348 -1.10 2.24 10.67
C PHE A 348 -1.78 0.88 10.91
N GLY A 349 -3.05 0.86 11.31
CA GLY A 349 -3.81 -0.38 11.45
C GLY A 349 -4.31 -0.93 10.10
N ILE A 350 -3.87 -2.13 9.73
CA ILE A 350 -4.25 -2.83 8.49
C ILE A 350 -5.39 -3.82 8.75
N SER A 351 -5.26 -4.63 9.81
CA SER A 351 -6.29 -5.59 10.21
C SER A 351 -7.45 -4.90 10.91
N SER A 352 -7.16 -3.85 11.69
CA SER A 352 -8.18 -3.05 12.38
C SER A 352 -7.69 -1.64 12.75
N LYS A 353 -8.63 -0.72 12.95
CA LYS A 353 -8.36 0.66 13.40
C LYS A 353 -8.12 0.79 14.92
N LEU A 354 -8.15 -0.33 15.67
CA LEU A 354 -8.15 -0.31 17.15
C LEU A 354 -6.99 0.51 17.73
N TRP A 355 -5.77 0.22 17.31
CA TRP A 355 -4.57 0.87 17.83
C TRP A 355 -4.43 2.31 17.33
N ASP A 356 -4.94 2.62 16.14
CA ASP A 356 -5.01 4.01 15.66
C ASP A 356 -5.91 4.88 16.54
N TYR A 357 -7.02 4.34 17.06
CA TYR A 357 -7.84 5.03 18.06
C TYR A 357 -7.07 5.27 19.36
N PHE A 358 -6.43 4.23 19.90
CA PHE A 358 -5.70 4.32 21.18
C PHE A 358 -4.52 5.29 21.13
N PHE A 359 -3.80 5.35 20.00
CA PHE A 359 -2.58 6.15 19.86
C PHE A 359 -2.77 7.43 19.05
N HIS A 360 -4.02 7.83 18.79
CA HIS A 360 -4.38 9.06 18.07
C HIS A 360 -3.74 9.19 16.68
N THR A 361 -3.69 8.08 15.93
CA THR A 361 -3.20 8.03 14.55
C THR A 361 -4.32 7.68 13.57
N LEU A 362 -5.58 7.88 13.96
CA LEU A 362 -6.76 7.63 13.12
C LEU A 362 -6.84 8.62 11.96
N ILE A 363 -7.06 8.12 10.74
CA ILE A 363 -7.45 8.96 9.60
C ILE A 363 -8.91 9.37 9.77
N LEU A 364 -9.15 10.66 10.01
CA LEU A 364 -10.49 11.22 10.11
C LEU A 364 -11.17 11.17 8.74
N GLU A 365 -12.42 10.71 8.71
CA GLU A 365 -13.26 10.88 7.53
C GLU A 365 -13.76 12.33 7.52
N GLU A 366 -13.47 13.08 6.46
CA GLU A 366 -14.16 14.36 6.24
C GLU A 366 -15.65 14.07 6.12
N PRO A 367 -16.52 14.76 6.89
CA PRO A 367 -17.94 14.54 6.81
C PRO A 367 -18.40 14.87 5.39
N HIS A 368 -18.95 13.88 4.68
CA HIS A 368 -19.67 14.16 3.44
C HIS A 368 -20.76 15.18 3.76
N PRO A 369 -20.81 16.35 3.10
CA PRO A 369 -22.00 17.17 3.17
C PRO A 369 -23.15 16.30 2.69
N LYS A 370 -24.11 16.06 3.57
CA LYS A 370 -25.35 15.38 3.21
C LYS A 370 -25.95 16.21 2.07
N THR A 371 -26.02 15.63 0.87
CA THR A 371 -26.82 16.17 -0.22
C THR A 371 -28.24 16.27 0.33
N GLN A 372 -28.71 17.51 0.56
CA GLN A 372 -30.12 17.78 0.85
C GLN A 372 -30.94 17.67 -0.42
#